data_AF-A0A7L3MEV4-F1
#
_entry.id   AF-A0A7L3MEV4-F1
#
_cell.length_a   1.000
_cell.length_b   1.000
_cell.length_c   1.000
_cell.angle_alpha   90.00
_cell.angle_beta   90.00
_cell.angle_gamma   90.00
#
_symmetry.space_group_name_H-M   'P 1'
#
loop_
_entity.id
_entity.type
_entity.pdbx_description
1 polymer ?
#
loop_
_entity_poly.entity_id
_entity_poly.type
_entity_poly.pdbx_seq_one_letter_code
_entity_poly.pdbx_strand_id
1 'polypeptide(L)'
;ADGDPHFVIDFPSSKFSVCFNIDGEPGDILRLVSDHKESGVTVNGQLIGAPAPPNGHKKHRTYFSTITILSNKPERSYLEITPKRVILDDGERLVLSCGRSAVVRSRSLEVSISAYSNITVTIRDSISFVILIHHYKKPAPYQRNHLGFYISNSKGLSSDSHGLLGQFLNHEVKLLQESLNTSGQAVGQNQTEALKANPTNTLKVKGRLVPVVWKQRRIFNGQQEVDCWFAKNNADKLIDGSYKDYLASHPFDTGSSFGTMNSL
;
A
#
# COMPACT_ATOMS: atom_id res chain seq x y z
N ALA A 1 -10.46 -14.76 0.29
CA ALA A 1 -9.15 -14.82 0.96
C ALA A 1 -8.17 -13.98 0.16
N ASP A 2 -7.79 -12.80 0.66
CA ASP A 2 -6.76 -11.95 0.04
C ASP A 2 -5.44 -12.71 0.00
N GLY A 3 -4.84 -12.74 -1.18
CA GLY A 3 -3.44 -13.08 -1.37
C GLY A 3 -2.81 -11.88 -2.05
N ASP A 4 -1.58 -11.57 -1.65
CA ASP A 4 -0.75 -10.46 -2.13
C ASP A 4 -1.15 -9.11 -1.51
N PRO A 5 -0.17 -8.22 -1.18
CA PRO A 5 -0.47 -6.92 -0.60
C PRO A 5 -1.52 -6.17 -1.40
N HIS A 6 -2.66 -5.91 -0.76
CA HIS A 6 -3.73 -5.11 -1.31
C HIS A 6 -3.60 -3.70 -0.75
N PHE A 7 -3.52 -2.73 -1.66
CA PHE A 7 -3.46 -1.32 -1.32
C PHE A 7 -4.78 -0.66 -1.65
N VAL A 8 -5.25 0.19 -0.75
CA VAL A 8 -6.38 1.09 -0.95
C VAL A 8 -5.90 2.49 -0.67
N ILE A 9 -6.14 3.39 -1.61
CA ILE A 9 -5.77 4.79 -1.52
C ILE A 9 -7.03 5.61 -1.70
N ASP A 10 -7.33 6.43 -0.70
CA ASP A 10 -8.44 7.37 -0.76
C ASP A 10 -8.00 8.67 -1.41
N PHE A 11 -8.83 9.20 -2.30
CA PHE A 11 -8.67 10.53 -2.90
C PHE A 11 -9.81 11.43 -2.43
N PRO A 12 -9.68 12.09 -1.25
CA PRO A 12 -10.78 12.84 -0.63
C PRO A 12 -11.37 13.92 -1.54
N SER A 13 -10.50 14.64 -2.27
CA SER A 13 -10.92 15.70 -3.21
C SER A 13 -11.79 15.16 -4.34
N SER A 14 -11.53 13.94 -4.80
CA SER A 14 -12.28 13.30 -5.89
C SER A 14 -13.39 12.36 -5.40
N LYS A 15 -13.51 12.14 -4.08
CA LYS A 15 -14.51 11.30 -3.42
C LYS A 15 -14.58 9.85 -3.94
N PHE A 16 -13.43 9.26 -4.28
CA PHE A 16 -13.34 7.84 -4.59
C PHE A 16 -12.03 7.24 -4.07
N SER A 17 -12.00 5.92 -3.99
CA SER A 17 -10.80 5.15 -3.64
C SER A 17 -10.28 4.39 -4.86
N VAL A 18 -8.97 4.28 -4.97
CA VAL A 18 -8.29 3.41 -5.94
C VAL A 18 -7.69 2.26 -5.18
N CYS A 19 -7.75 1.07 -5.76
CA CYS A 19 -7.14 -0.10 -5.14
C CYS A 19 -6.35 -0.91 -6.16
N PHE A 20 -5.28 -1.54 -5.70
CA PHE A 20 -4.40 -2.34 -6.55
C PHE A 20 -3.69 -3.39 -5.72
N ASN A 21 -3.07 -4.34 -6.41
CA ASN A 21 -2.25 -5.37 -5.79
C ASN A 21 -0.83 -5.26 -6.35
N ILE A 22 0.16 -5.65 -5.55
CA ILE A 22 1.52 -5.89 -6.02
C ILE A 22 1.87 -7.36 -5.76
N ASP A 23 2.01 -8.11 -6.85
CA ASP A 23 2.42 -9.51 -6.84
C ASP A 23 3.96 -9.57 -6.83
N GLY A 24 4.55 -9.24 -5.67
CA GLY A 24 5.99 -9.40 -5.42
C GLY A 24 6.35 -10.83 -4.99
N GLU A 25 7.65 -11.13 -4.99
CA GLU A 25 8.19 -12.43 -4.63
C GLU A 25 8.50 -12.53 -3.12
N PRO A 26 8.54 -13.73 -2.53
CA PRO A 26 9.00 -13.92 -1.15
C PRO A 26 10.43 -13.37 -0.97
N GLY A 27 10.61 -12.51 0.03
CA GLY A 27 11.88 -11.85 0.31
C GLY A 27 11.99 -10.44 -0.28
N ASP A 28 11.16 -10.06 -1.25
CA ASP A 28 11.11 -8.69 -1.76
C ASP A 28 10.82 -7.71 -0.63
N ILE A 29 11.49 -6.55 -0.69
CA ILE A 29 11.27 -5.46 0.25
C ILE A 29 10.71 -4.29 -0.54
N LEU A 30 9.43 -3.99 -0.33
CA LEU A 30 8.72 -2.95 -1.05
C LEU A 30 8.81 -1.61 -0.33
N ARG A 31 9.21 -0.56 -1.04
CA ARG A 31 9.20 0.83 -0.55
C ARG A 31 7.79 1.41 -0.61
N LEU A 32 7.16 1.51 0.55
CA LEU A 32 5.77 1.97 0.69
C LEU A 32 5.69 3.50 0.71
N VAL A 33 6.57 4.12 1.51
CA VAL A 33 6.70 5.59 1.64
C VAL A 33 8.18 5.95 1.63
N SER A 34 8.54 6.98 0.89
CA SER A 34 9.89 7.54 0.86
C SER A 34 9.80 9.06 0.87
N ASP A 35 10.23 9.66 1.97
CA ASP A 35 10.27 11.09 2.17
C ASP A 35 11.44 11.46 3.11
N HIS A 36 12.54 10.72 2.97
CA HIS A 36 13.68 10.79 3.88
C HIS A 36 14.45 12.11 3.79
N LYS A 37 14.42 12.78 2.63
CA LYS A 37 15.11 14.06 2.43
C LYS A 37 14.41 15.21 3.15
N GLU A 38 13.08 15.25 3.05
CA GLU A 38 12.27 16.35 3.59
C GLU A 38 11.80 16.04 5.01
N SER A 39 10.89 15.07 5.20
CA SER A 39 10.36 14.74 6.53
C SER A 39 11.25 13.78 7.33
N GLY A 40 12.23 13.15 6.68
CA GLY A 40 13.08 12.13 7.32
C GLY A 40 12.44 10.74 7.37
N VAL A 41 11.25 10.55 6.80
CA VAL A 41 10.48 9.31 6.95
C VAL A 41 10.66 8.36 5.76
N THR A 42 10.94 7.09 6.04
CA THR A 42 10.88 5.99 5.08
C THR A 42 10.12 4.81 5.67
N VAL A 43 9.29 4.17 4.86
CA VAL A 43 8.60 2.93 5.23
C VAL A 43 8.82 1.87 4.17
N ASN A 44 9.32 0.70 4.61
CA ASN A 44 9.54 -0.46 3.78
C ASN A 44 8.74 -1.65 4.33
N GLY A 45 8.28 -2.53 3.46
CA GLY A 45 7.55 -3.76 3.82
C GLY A 45 8.17 -4.99 3.18
N GLN A 46 8.62 -5.94 4.00
CA GLN A 46 9.19 -7.21 3.53
C GLN A 46 8.11 -8.26 3.31
N LEU A 47 8.17 -8.93 2.16
CA LEU A 47 7.24 -9.98 1.77
C LEU A 47 7.68 -11.37 2.26
N ILE A 48 6.71 -12.17 2.68
CA ILE A 48 6.85 -13.59 2.95
C ILE A 48 5.87 -14.39 2.08
N GLY A 49 6.31 -15.54 1.59
CA GLY A 49 5.49 -16.46 0.81
C GLY A 49 4.60 -17.35 1.67
N ALA A 50 3.43 -17.70 1.13
CA ALA A 50 2.60 -18.80 1.59
C ALA A 50 2.19 -19.69 0.41
N PRO A 51 2.01 -21.00 0.64
CA PRO A 51 1.44 -21.89 -0.36
C PRO A 51 0.10 -21.36 -0.88
N ALA A 52 -0.21 -21.65 -2.14
CA ALA A 52 -1.54 -21.38 -2.66
C ALA A 52 -2.58 -22.25 -1.94
N PRO A 53 -3.80 -21.73 -1.68
CA PRO A 53 -4.90 -22.58 -1.26
C PRO A 53 -5.23 -23.63 -2.34
N PRO A 54 -5.86 -24.76 -1.98
CA PRO A 54 -6.36 -25.72 -2.97
C PRO A 54 -7.22 -25.00 -4.03
N ASN A 55 -7.02 -25.33 -5.30
CA ASN A 55 -7.68 -24.70 -6.45
C ASN A 55 -7.35 -23.21 -6.65
N GLY A 56 -6.29 -22.69 -6.02
CA GLY A 56 -5.82 -21.34 -6.25
C GLY A 56 -5.19 -21.15 -7.63
N HIS A 57 -5.48 -20.02 -8.29
CA HIS A 57 -4.89 -19.68 -9.60
C HIS A 57 -3.43 -19.21 -9.53
N LYS A 58 -2.94 -18.80 -8.35
CA LYS A 58 -1.56 -18.35 -8.16
C LYS A 58 -0.67 -19.48 -7.65
N LYS A 59 0.60 -19.50 -8.04
CA LYS A 59 1.59 -20.51 -7.58
C LYS A 59 1.87 -20.40 -6.08
N HIS A 60 1.94 -19.18 -5.57
CA HIS A 60 2.06 -18.85 -4.15
C HIS A 60 1.39 -17.49 -3.92
N ARG A 61 1.27 -17.09 -2.65
CA ARG A 61 0.80 -15.76 -2.24
C ARG A 61 1.88 -15.09 -1.42
N THR A 62 1.96 -13.77 -1.47
CA THR A 62 2.83 -12.99 -0.59
C THR A 62 2.04 -12.14 0.39
N TYR A 63 2.66 -11.85 1.53
CA TYR A 63 2.12 -10.97 2.55
C TYR A 63 3.25 -10.20 3.24
N PHE A 64 2.97 -9.08 3.89
CA PHE A 64 3.98 -8.41 4.70
C PHE A 64 4.28 -9.20 5.98
N SER A 65 5.51 -9.70 6.13
CA SER A 65 5.98 -10.26 7.40
C SER A 65 6.53 -9.20 8.33
N THR A 66 7.10 -8.14 7.75
CA THR A 66 7.80 -7.10 8.48
C THR A 66 7.50 -5.74 7.85
N ILE A 67 7.16 -4.75 8.68
CA ILE A 67 7.15 -3.35 8.30
C ILE A 67 8.28 -2.65 9.05
N THR A 68 9.12 -1.94 8.32
CA THR A 68 10.21 -1.15 8.87
C THR A 68 9.94 0.32 8.63
N ILE A 69 10.02 1.13 9.68
CA ILE A 69 9.80 2.58 9.64
C ILE A 69 11.07 3.26 10.12
N LEU A 70 11.62 4.19 9.34
CA LEU A 70 12.71 5.06 9.75
C LEU A 70 12.19 6.48 9.86
N SER A 71 12.64 7.19 10.89
CA SER A 71 12.57 8.64 10.98
C SER A 71 13.97 9.15 11.28
N ASN A 72 14.57 9.91 10.36
CA ASN A 72 15.91 10.48 10.50
C ASN A 72 15.92 11.93 11.01
N LYS A 73 14.75 12.51 11.30
CA LYS A 73 14.59 13.88 11.81
C LYS A 73 13.63 13.90 13.01
N PRO A 74 13.90 14.69 14.06
CA PRO A 74 15.14 15.44 14.29
C PRO A 74 16.33 14.52 14.63
N GLU A 75 16.07 13.38 15.25
CA GLU A 75 17.06 12.34 15.59
C GLU A 75 16.66 11.03 14.89
N ARG A 76 17.64 10.14 14.71
CA ARG A 76 17.40 8.84 14.06
C ARG A 76 16.66 7.91 15.02
N SER A 77 15.48 7.48 14.61
CA SER A 77 14.73 6.39 15.23
C SER A 77 14.30 5.38 14.16
N TYR A 78 14.17 4.13 14.55
CA TYR A 78 13.56 3.11 13.69
C TYR A 78 12.63 2.18 14.44
N LEU A 79 11.71 1.59 13.68
CA LEU A 79 10.83 0.53 14.12
C LEU A 79 10.97 -0.67 13.20
N GLU A 80 11.00 -1.86 13.77
CA GLU A 80 10.82 -3.13 13.07
C GLU A 80 9.58 -3.81 13.65
N ILE A 81 8.53 -3.92 12.84
CA ILE A 81 7.22 -4.41 13.26
C ILE A 81 6.98 -5.74 12.58
N THR A 82 6.65 -6.76 13.37
CA THR A 82 6.22 -8.09 12.93
C THR A 82 4.88 -8.44 13.58
N PRO A 83 4.16 -9.48 13.13
CA PRO A 83 2.93 -9.92 13.80
C PRO A 83 3.10 -10.30 15.28
N LYS A 84 4.34 -10.52 15.76
CA LYS A 84 4.64 -10.97 17.12
C LYS A 84 5.19 -9.87 18.02
N ARG A 85 5.96 -8.95 17.47
CA ARG A 85 6.70 -7.93 18.25
C ARG A 85 6.91 -6.64 17.47
N VAL A 86 7.10 -5.57 18.22
CA VAL A 86 7.63 -4.28 17.76
C VAL A 86 8.99 -4.08 18.41
N ILE A 87 10.01 -3.82 17.60
CA ILE A 87 11.28 -3.28 18.07
C ILE A 87 11.25 -1.80 17.80
N LEU A 88 11.50 -0.99 18.82
CA LEU A 88 11.71 0.45 18.72
C LEU A 88 13.14 0.75 19.16
N ASP A 89 13.82 1.61 18.42
CA ASP A 89 15.14 2.12 18.77
C ASP A 89 15.21 3.60 18.39
N ASP A 90 15.19 4.46 19.39
CA ASP A 90 15.25 5.92 19.28
C ASP A 90 16.36 6.52 20.19
N GLY A 91 17.41 5.74 20.42
CA GLY A 91 18.47 6.00 21.40
C GLY A 91 18.48 4.97 22.52
N GLU A 92 17.31 4.40 22.86
CA GLU A 92 17.16 3.24 23.71
C GLU A 92 16.39 2.14 22.96
N ARG A 93 16.87 0.90 23.02
CA ARG A 93 16.24 -0.23 22.34
C ARG A 93 15.16 -0.86 23.20
N LEU A 94 13.91 -0.79 22.74
CA LEU A 94 12.75 -1.44 23.35
C LEU A 94 12.23 -2.57 22.48
N VAL A 95 11.81 -3.67 23.11
CA VAL A 95 11.16 -4.82 22.44
C VAL A 95 9.81 -5.07 23.09
N LEU A 96 8.75 -4.82 22.35
CA LEU A 96 7.36 -4.89 22.81
C LEU A 96 6.66 -6.08 22.16
N SER A 97 5.87 -6.83 22.93
CA SER A 97 5.06 -7.93 22.40
C SER A 97 3.76 -7.39 21.81
N CYS A 98 3.39 -7.85 20.61
CA CYS A 98 2.09 -7.53 20.01
C CYS A 98 0.92 -8.26 20.69
N GLY A 99 1.20 -9.16 21.65
CA GLY A 99 0.17 -9.85 22.43
C GLY A 99 -0.30 -9.09 23.67
N ARG A 100 0.23 -7.89 23.93
CA ARG A 100 -0.16 -7.04 25.05
C ARG A 100 -0.35 -5.61 24.55
N SER A 101 -1.39 -4.94 25.03
CA SER A 101 -1.59 -3.53 24.71
C SER A 101 -0.57 -2.69 25.47
N ALA A 102 0.00 -1.70 24.80
CA ALA A 102 1.02 -0.83 25.36
C ALA A 102 1.05 0.50 24.58
N VAL A 103 1.51 1.56 25.24
CA VAL A 103 1.79 2.84 24.60
C VAL A 103 3.17 3.28 25.01
N VAL A 104 4.02 3.57 24.04
CA VAL A 104 5.36 4.12 24.24
C VAL A 104 5.43 5.48 23.56
N ARG A 105 5.94 6.47 24.28
CA ARG A 105 6.11 7.84 23.80
C ARG A 105 7.55 8.28 24.01
N SER A 106 8.13 8.87 22.98
CA SER A 106 9.36 9.65 23.04
C SER A 106 9.16 11.02 22.43
N ARG A 107 10.21 11.85 22.29
CA ARG A 107 10.07 13.27 21.93
C ARG A 107 9.31 13.50 20.62
N SER A 108 9.49 12.63 19.63
CA SER A 108 8.91 12.81 18.29
C SER A 108 8.19 11.57 17.77
N LEU A 109 7.99 10.56 18.62
CA LEU A 109 7.43 9.28 18.23
C LEU A 109 6.47 8.76 19.30
N GLU A 110 5.29 8.32 18.87
CA GLU A 110 4.36 7.56 19.68
C GLU A 110 4.06 6.22 19.00
N VAL A 111 4.13 5.14 19.76
CA VAL A 111 3.78 3.79 19.34
C VAL A 111 2.69 3.26 20.26
N SER A 112 1.50 3.03 19.71
CA SER A 112 0.38 2.42 20.42
C SER A 112 0.10 1.03 19.86
N ILE A 113 0.14 0.03 20.73
CA ILE A 113 -0.13 -1.37 20.41
C ILE A 113 -1.48 -1.74 20.99
N SER A 114 -2.37 -2.23 20.14
CA SER A 114 -3.61 -2.91 20.52
C SER A 114 -3.42 -4.41 20.33
N ALA A 115 -3.48 -5.17 21.43
CA ALA A 115 -3.12 -6.59 21.47
C ALA A 115 -3.79 -7.40 20.34
N TYR A 116 -2.96 -8.09 19.54
CA TYR A 116 -3.36 -8.92 18.39
C TYR A 116 -4.18 -8.23 17.30
N SER A 117 -4.30 -6.89 17.33
CA SER A 117 -5.17 -6.13 16.44
C SER A 117 -4.38 -5.23 15.52
N ASN A 118 -3.75 -4.19 16.07
CA ASN A 118 -3.05 -3.19 15.28
C ASN A 118 -1.98 -2.46 16.09
N ILE A 119 -1.05 -1.84 15.37
CA ILE A 119 -0.07 -0.90 15.89
C ILE A 119 -0.32 0.43 15.20
N THR A 120 -0.43 1.50 15.96
CA THR A 120 -0.42 2.88 15.44
C THR A 120 0.92 3.50 15.74
N VAL A 121 1.56 4.08 14.73
CA VAL A 121 2.83 4.79 14.85
C VAL A 121 2.59 6.23 14.42
N THR A 122 2.85 7.18 15.31
CA THR A 122 2.73 8.62 15.05
C THR A 122 4.09 9.27 15.18
N ILE A 123 4.49 10.01 14.15
CA ILE A 123 5.76 10.75 14.08
C ILE A 123 5.41 12.24 14.05
N ARG A 124 5.92 12.99 15.05
CA ARG A 124 5.76 14.46 15.18
C ARG A 124 4.31 14.94 14.99
N ASP A 125 3.34 14.18 15.51
CA ASP A 125 1.89 14.45 15.50
C ASP A 125 1.24 14.73 14.12
N SER A 126 2.00 14.57 13.05
CA SER A 126 1.64 15.02 11.70
C SER A 126 1.74 13.90 10.67
N ILE A 127 2.41 12.80 11.01
CA ILE A 127 2.50 11.60 10.19
C ILE A 127 2.05 10.43 11.05
N SER A 128 1.05 9.68 10.61
CA SER A 128 0.54 8.52 11.33
C SER A 128 0.33 7.34 10.40
N PHE A 129 0.73 6.17 10.86
CA PHE A 129 0.58 4.90 10.17
C PHE A 129 -0.20 3.92 11.04
N VAL A 130 -1.06 3.12 10.41
CA VAL A 130 -1.76 2.01 11.03
C VAL A 130 -1.26 0.71 10.42
N ILE A 131 -0.67 -0.15 11.26
CA ILE A 131 -0.16 -1.45 10.89
C ILE A 131 -1.09 -2.50 11.49
N LEU A 132 -1.85 -3.19 10.64
CA LEU A 132 -2.77 -4.22 11.08
C LEU A 132 -2.08 -5.55 11.28
N ILE A 133 -2.51 -6.30 12.28
CA ILE A 133 -2.09 -7.67 12.50
C ILE A 133 -3.21 -8.59 12.03
N HIS A 134 -2.91 -9.38 11.01
CA HIS A 134 -3.76 -10.48 10.58
C HIS A 134 -3.30 -11.75 11.32
N HIS A 135 -3.98 -12.09 12.42
CA HIS A 135 -3.62 -13.22 13.27
C HIS A 135 -4.57 -14.42 13.09
N TYR A 136 -4.04 -15.56 12.67
CA TYR A 136 -4.75 -16.82 12.52
C TYR A 136 -4.54 -17.70 13.77
N LYS A 137 -5.61 -18.02 14.50
CA LYS A 137 -5.54 -18.90 15.69
C LYS A 137 -5.24 -20.37 15.34
N LYS A 138 -5.78 -20.84 14.21
CA LYS A 138 -5.61 -22.20 13.69
C LYS A 138 -5.33 -22.10 12.18
N PRO A 139 -4.11 -21.70 11.77
CA PRO A 139 -3.81 -21.45 10.37
C PRO A 139 -3.84 -22.76 9.57
N ALA A 140 -4.52 -22.73 8.42
CA ALA A 140 -4.30 -23.72 7.36
C ALA A 140 -2.89 -23.56 6.76
N PRO A 141 -2.33 -24.56 6.05
CA PRO A 141 -0.96 -24.49 5.51
C PRO A 141 -0.66 -23.28 4.60
N TYR A 142 -1.70 -22.74 3.95
CA TYR A 142 -1.64 -21.55 3.07
C TYR A 142 -1.90 -20.23 3.81
N GLN A 143 -2.11 -20.26 5.12
CA GLN A 143 -2.33 -19.07 5.95
C GLN A 143 -1.07 -18.74 6.76
N ARG A 144 -0.67 -17.48 6.70
CA ARG A 144 0.46 -16.94 7.47
C ARG A 144 -0.01 -15.71 8.21
N ASN A 145 0.36 -15.57 9.47
CA ASN A 145 0.20 -14.29 10.15
C ASN A 145 0.99 -13.24 9.39
N HIS A 146 0.37 -12.11 9.15
CA HIS A 146 0.95 -11.05 8.32
C HIS A 146 0.45 -9.69 8.75
N LEU A 147 0.98 -8.67 8.09
CA LEU A 147 0.70 -7.28 8.35
C LEU A 147 -0.06 -6.63 7.19
N GLY A 148 -0.93 -5.68 7.54
CA GLY A 148 -1.44 -4.67 6.62
C GLY A 148 -0.82 -3.32 6.96
N PHE A 149 -0.72 -2.40 6.00
CA PHE A 149 -0.15 -1.08 6.20
C PHE A 149 -1.05 0.00 5.59
N TYR A 150 -1.33 1.05 6.37
CA TYR A 150 -2.18 2.16 5.98
C TYR A 150 -1.56 3.48 6.46
N ILE A 151 -1.73 4.53 5.67
CA ILE A 151 -1.36 5.91 6.04
C ILE A 151 -2.63 6.57 6.58
N SER A 152 -2.66 6.88 7.88
CA SER A 152 -3.83 7.51 8.53
C SER A 152 -3.70 9.03 8.63
N ASN A 153 -2.47 9.56 8.65
CA ASN A 153 -2.20 10.99 8.56
C ASN A 153 -0.91 11.20 7.77
N SER A 154 -0.97 12.02 6.73
CA SER A 154 0.15 12.34 5.85
C SER A 154 0.57 13.81 5.90
N LYS A 155 -0.03 14.64 6.78
CA LYS A 155 0.18 16.10 6.79
C LYS A 155 1.65 16.52 6.96
N GLY A 156 2.45 15.71 7.66
CA GLY A 156 3.87 15.98 7.86
C GLY A 156 4.80 15.42 6.77
N LEU A 157 4.26 14.69 5.79
CA LEU A 157 5.00 14.25 4.61
C LEU A 157 5.04 15.39 3.58
N SER A 158 6.15 15.50 2.87
CA SER A 158 6.36 16.56 1.86
C SER A 158 5.59 16.30 0.57
N SER A 159 5.54 17.30 -0.31
CA SER A 159 5.04 17.16 -1.68
C SER A 159 5.80 16.13 -2.50
N ASP A 160 7.06 15.88 -2.13
CA ASP A 160 7.98 14.99 -2.83
C ASP A 160 7.93 13.55 -2.29
N SER A 161 7.00 13.28 -1.35
CA SER A 161 6.76 11.93 -0.85
C SER A 161 6.50 10.96 -1.99
N HIS A 162 7.24 9.86 -1.99
CA HIS A 162 7.19 8.82 -3.02
C HIS A 162 7.02 7.43 -2.40
N GLY A 163 7.14 6.39 -3.21
CA GLY A 163 6.90 4.99 -2.83
C GLY A 163 5.59 4.48 -3.43
N LEU A 164 5.27 3.20 -3.20
CA LEU A 164 4.04 2.60 -3.72
C LEU A 164 2.77 3.33 -3.26
N LEU A 165 2.80 3.95 -2.07
CA LEU A 165 1.69 4.73 -1.52
C LEU A 165 1.99 6.23 -1.51
N GLY A 166 3.20 6.62 -1.10
CA GLY A 166 3.56 8.04 -0.92
C GLY A 166 3.36 8.88 -2.19
N GLN A 167 3.59 8.31 -3.37
CA GLN A 167 3.47 9.00 -4.66
C GLN A 167 2.04 9.51 -4.97
N PHE A 168 1.02 9.06 -4.24
CA PHE A 168 -0.37 9.47 -4.47
C PHE A 168 -0.84 10.56 -3.49
N LEU A 169 -0.07 10.86 -2.44
CA LEU A 169 -0.52 11.72 -1.34
C LEU A 169 -0.73 13.18 -1.76
N ASN A 170 0.00 13.65 -2.78
CA ASN A 170 -0.02 15.04 -3.24
C ASN A 170 -0.41 15.17 -4.72
N HIS A 171 -1.09 14.17 -5.27
CA HIS A 171 -1.40 14.13 -6.70
C HIS A 171 -2.88 13.87 -6.96
N GLU A 172 -3.44 14.62 -7.90
CA GLU A 172 -4.81 14.41 -8.34
C GLU A 172 -4.93 13.18 -9.23
N VAL A 173 -5.92 12.36 -8.93
CA VAL A 173 -6.39 11.27 -9.79
C VAL A 173 -7.82 11.59 -10.21
N LYS A 174 -8.07 11.51 -11.51
CA LYS A 174 -9.39 11.80 -12.11
C LYS A 174 -9.97 10.54 -12.71
N LEU A 175 -11.22 10.24 -12.40
CA LEU A 175 -11.96 9.18 -13.08
C LEU A 175 -12.59 9.76 -14.34
N LEU A 176 -12.23 9.17 -15.49
CA LEU A 176 -12.85 9.43 -16.77
C LEU A 176 -13.87 8.31 -17.01
N GLN A 177 -15.13 8.69 -17.06
CA GLN A 177 -16.20 7.81 -17.47
C GLN A 177 -16.50 8.11 -18.93
N GLU A 178 -16.10 7.22 -19.83
CA GLU A 178 -16.48 7.34 -21.24
C GLU A 178 -17.97 7.02 -21.35
N SER A 179 -18.81 8.04 -21.55
CA SER A 179 -20.15 7.83 -22.07
C SER A 179 -19.99 7.41 -23.53
N LEU A 180 -20.49 6.23 -23.89
CA LEU A 180 -20.73 5.92 -25.29
C LEU A 180 -21.80 6.88 -25.78
N ASN A 181 -21.40 8.03 -26.31
CA ASN A 181 -22.27 8.87 -27.11
C ASN A 181 -22.54 8.12 -28.41
N THR A 182 -23.57 7.28 -28.42
CA THR A 182 -24.23 6.88 -29.65
C THR A 182 -24.99 8.10 -30.18
N SER A 183 -24.24 9.03 -30.79
CA SER A 183 -24.82 10.00 -31.71
C SER A 183 -25.45 9.20 -32.85
N GLY A 184 -26.79 9.23 -32.90
CA GLY A 184 -27.60 8.32 -33.69
C GLY A 184 -27.35 8.39 -35.20
N GLN A 185 -27.30 7.22 -35.80
CA GLN A 185 -27.88 6.99 -37.12
C GLN A 185 -28.69 5.69 -37.05
N ALA A 186 -30.01 5.85 -37.08
CA ALA A 186 -30.93 4.75 -37.30
C ALA A 186 -30.95 4.42 -38.79
N VAL A 187 -30.41 3.26 -39.20
CA VAL A 187 -30.89 2.53 -40.38
C VAL A 187 -30.54 1.04 -40.22
N GLY A 188 -31.56 0.18 -40.38
CA GLY A 188 -31.39 -1.14 -40.99
C GLY A 188 -31.14 -2.33 -40.05
N GLN A 189 -32.15 -3.18 -39.96
CA GLN A 189 -32.12 -4.51 -39.36
C GLN A 189 -31.01 -5.40 -39.95
N ASN A 190 -30.23 -6.10 -39.10
CA ASN A 190 -30.08 -7.56 -39.07
C ASN A 190 -28.92 -8.02 -38.17
N GLN A 191 -29.13 -9.19 -37.58
CA GLN A 191 -28.30 -9.98 -36.67
C GLN A 191 -26.78 -9.73 -36.72
N THR A 192 -26.23 -9.37 -35.57
CA THR A 192 -24.99 -9.96 -35.01
C THR A 192 -24.93 -9.56 -33.54
N GLU A 193 -24.48 -10.46 -32.69
CA GLU A 193 -24.24 -10.22 -31.27
C GLU A 193 -23.34 -8.98 -31.12
N ALA A 194 -23.94 -7.82 -30.91
CA ALA A 194 -23.23 -6.61 -30.57
C ALA A 194 -22.62 -6.87 -29.20
N LEU A 195 -21.33 -7.22 -29.20
CA LEU A 195 -20.43 -7.15 -28.05
C LEU A 195 -20.75 -5.83 -27.34
N LYS A 196 -21.50 -5.92 -26.24
CA LYS A 196 -21.76 -4.78 -25.37
C LYS A 196 -20.39 -4.33 -24.87
N ALA A 197 -19.85 -3.29 -25.49
CA ALA A 197 -18.64 -2.63 -25.03
C ALA A 197 -18.95 -2.12 -23.62
N ASN A 198 -18.47 -2.86 -22.61
CA ASN A 198 -18.56 -2.40 -21.23
C ASN A 198 -17.86 -1.05 -21.15
N PRO A 199 -18.48 -0.01 -20.55
CA PRO A 199 -17.83 1.28 -20.39
C PRO A 199 -16.51 1.06 -19.67
N THR A 200 -15.40 1.33 -20.36
CA THR A 200 -14.05 1.19 -19.80
C THR A 200 -13.77 2.39 -18.91
N ASN A 201 -14.15 2.28 -17.64
CA ASN A 201 -13.77 3.26 -16.63
C ASN A 201 -12.24 3.40 -16.63
N THR A 202 -11.76 4.64 -16.74
CA THR A 202 -10.33 4.91 -16.92
C THR A 202 -9.89 6.00 -15.94
N LEU A 203 -8.84 5.75 -15.18
CA LEU A 203 -8.21 6.80 -14.37
C LEU A 203 -7.21 7.58 -15.21
N LYS A 204 -7.19 8.91 -15.04
CA LYS A 204 -6.12 9.78 -15.53
C LYS A 204 -5.21 10.14 -14.36
N VAL A 205 -3.96 9.68 -14.42
CA VAL A 205 -2.94 9.86 -13.38
C VAL A 205 -1.65 10.38 -13.99
N LYS A 206 -1.25 11.61 -13.64
CA LYS A 206 -0.06 12.27 -14.24
C LYS A 206 -0.02 12.21 -15.78
N GLY A 207 -1.18 12.40 -16.42
CA GLY A 207 -1.31 12.29 -17.88
C GLY A 207 -1.43 10.88 -18.45
N ARG A 208 -1.24 9.82 -17.65
CA ARG A 208 -1.40 8.42 -18.06
C ARG A 208 -2.85 7.98 -17.91
N LEU A 209 -3.29 7.09 -18.79
CA LEU A 209 -4.61 6.47 -18.76
C LEU A 209 -4.50 5.03 -18.25
N VAL A 210 -5.29 4.72 -17.23
CA VAL A 210 -5.28 3.44 -16.52
C VAL A 210 -6.68 2.83 -16.54
N PRO A 211 -6.93 1.77 -17.30
CA PRO A 211 -8.20 1.05 -17.26
C PRO A 211 -8.42 0.45 -15.86
N VAL A 212 -9.62 0.67 -15.31
CA VAL A 212 -9.98 0.21 -13.96
C VAL A 212 -11.33 -0.51 -13.96
N VAL A 213 -11.52 -1.36 -12.95
CA VAL A 213 -12.77 -2.08 -12.74
C VAL A 213 -13.28 -1.79 -11.34
N TRP A 214 -14.55 -1.47 -11.20
CA TRP A 214 -15.16 -1.29 -9.89
C TRP A 214 -15.09 -2.58 -9.08
N LYS A 215 -14.70 -2.48 -7.80
CA LYS A 215 -14.71 -3.58 -6.84
C LYS A 215 -15.13 -3.08 -5.46
N GLN A 216 -15.78 -3.95 -4.72
CA GLN A 216 -15.97 -3.78 -3.28
C GLN A 216 -14.93 -4.64 -2.53
N ARG A 217 -14.31 -4.07 -1.51
CA ARG A 217 -13.22 -4.68 -0.75
C ARG A 217 -13.47 -4.54 0.75
N ARG A 218 -12.98 -5.52 1.51
CA ARG A 218 -13.01 -5.52 2.97
C ARG A 218 -11.63 -5.17 3.50
N ILE A 219 -11.50 -4.04 4.19
CA ILE A 219 -10.27 -3.58 4.84
C ILE A 219 -10.39 -3.68 6.36
N PHE A 220 -9.33 -3.34 7.09
CA PHE A 220 -9.33 -3.35 8.56
C PHE A 220 -9.80 -4.68 9.17
N ASN A 221 -9.20 -5.81 8.77
CA ASN A 221 -9.63 -7.14 9.21
C ASN A 221 -11.11 -7.48 8.90
N GLY A 222 -11.67 -6.84 7.86
CA GLY A 222 -13.06 -7.02 7.46
C GLY A 222 -14.06 -6.19 8.26
N GLN A 223 -13.59 -5.24 9.06
CA GLN A 223 -14.45 -4.33 9.81
C GLN A 223 -15.04 -3.22 8.95
N GLN A 224 -14.45 -2.91 7.80
CA GLN A 224 -14.91 -1.87 6.90
C GLN A 224 -14.97 -2.36 5.46
N GLU A 225 -16.06 -2.03 4.78
CA GLU A 225 -16.23 -2.23 3.34
C GLU A 225 -15.93 -0.91 2.62
N VAL A 226 -15.14 -1.00 1.54
CA VAL A 226 -14.73 0.13 0.71
C VAL A 226 -14.98 -0.22 -0.76
N ASP A 227 -15.67 0.68 -1.45
CA ASP A 227 -15.80 0.65 -2.90
C ASP A 227 -14.57 1.32 -3.52
N CYS A 228 -13.92 0.63 -4.46
CA CYS A 228 -12.70 1.10 -5.08
C CYS A 228 -12.61 0.80 -6.58
N TRP A 229 -11.92 1.68 -7.30
CA TRP A 229 -11.51 1.44 -8.68
C TRP A 229 -10.25 0.60 -8.70
N PHE A 230 -10.37 -0.64 -9.15
CA PHE A 230 -9.27 -1.61 -9.15
C PHE A 230 -8.39 -1.49 -10.40
N ALA A 231 -7.13 -1.11 -10.22
CA ALA A 231 -6.10 -1.18 -11.25
C ALA A 231 -5.44 -2.57 -11.23
N LYS A 232 -5.39 -3.22 -12.40
CA LYS A 232 -4.86 -4.58 -12.59
C LYS A 232 -3.34 -4.56 -12.80
N ASN A 233 -2.75 -5.75 -12.95
CA ASN A 233 -1.38 -5.96 -13.45
C ASN A 233 -0.30 -5.22 -12.67
N ASN A 234 -0.23 -5.42 -11.35
CA ASN A 234 0.78 -4.78 -10.49
C ASN A 234 0.80 -3.25 -10.59
N ALA A 235 -0.40 -2.66 -10.68
CA ALA A 235 -0.59 -1.21 -10.79
C ALA A 235 0.10 -0.60 -12.02
N ASP A 236 0.23 -1.36 -13.11
CA ASP A 236 0.79 -0.87 -14.36
C ASP A 236 0.13 0.44 -14.80
N LYS A 237 0.95 1.42 -15.18
CA LYS A 237 0.59 2.82 -15.50
C LYS A 237 -0.06 3.64 -14.39
N LEU A 238 -0.51 3.02 -13.30
CA LEU A 238 -1.02 3.71 -12.11
C LEU A 238 0.15 4.30 -11.30
N ILE A 239 1.16 3.48 -11.02
CA ILE A 239 2.40 3.91 -10.35
C ILE A 239 3.42 4.43 -11.37
N ASP A 240 4.34 5.31 -10.99
CA ASP A 240 5.32 5.98 -11.88
C ASP A 240 6.24 5.07 -12.71
N GLY A 241 6.36 3.78 -12.34
CA GLY A 241 7.18 2.79 -13.04
C GLY A 241 6.58 1.38 -12.96
N SER A 242 7.43 0.38 -12.86
CA SER A 242 7.06 -0.99 -12.50
C SER A 242 7.24 -1.21 -11.00
N TYR A 243 6.61 -2.24 -10.42
CA TYR A 243 6.79 -2.53 -8.99
C TYR A 243 8.27 -2.79 -8.61
N LYS A 244 9.07 -3.28 -9.56
CA LYS A 244 10.50 -3.59 -9.34
C LYS A 244 11.32 -2.34 -9.03
N ASP A 245 10.88 -1.18 -9.51
CA ASP A 245 11.51 0.11 -9.24
C ASP A 245 11.32 0.57 -7.78
N TYR A 246 10.43 -0.10 -7.05
CA TYR A 246 10.15 0.15 -5.63
C TYR A 246 10.78 -0.90 -4.72
N LEU A 247 11.65 -1.77 -5.25
CA LEU A 247 12.41 -2.71 -4.43
C LEU A 247 13.50 -1.97 -3.66
N ALA A 248 13.54 -2.21 -2.35
CA ALA A 248 14.59 -1.79 -1.44
C ALA A 248 15.63 -2.91 -1.30
N SER A 249 16.89 -2.52 -1.16
CA SER A 249 18.02 -3.46 -1.02
C SER A 249 18.07 -4.13 0.36
N HIS A 250 17.59 -3.44 1.39
CA HIS A 250 17.47 -3.96 2.76
C HIS A 250 16.34 -3.24 3.51
N PRO A 251 15.88 -3.74 4.69
CA PRO A 251 14.70 -3.20 5.36
C PRO A 251 14.83 -1.73 5.78
N PHE A 252 16.06 -1.27 6.01
CA PHE A 252 16.38 0.10 6.43
C PHE A 252 16.85 1.01 5.27
N ASP A 253 16.66 0.57 4.03
CA ASP A 253 17.10 1.31 2.85
C ASP A 253 16.22 2.55 2.63
N THR A 254 16.82 3.73 2.78
CA THR A 254 16.16 5.02 2.56
C THR A 254 16.12 5.45 1.09
N GLY A 255 16.84 4.74 0.22
CA GLY A 255 17.06 5.06 -1.18
C GLY A 255 18.30 5.92 -1.37
N SER A 256 19.13 5.57 -2.35
CA SER A 256 20.05 6.51 -2.97
C SER A 256 19.22 7.52 -3.79
N SER A 257 19.65 8.77 -3.86
CA SER A 257 18.98 9.81 -4.66
C SER A 257 18.59 9.28 -6.06
N PHE A 258 17.29 9.18 -6.35
CA PHE A 258 16.82 9.22 -7.73
C PHE A 258 17.16 10.60 -8.28
N GLY A 259 18.35 10.74 -8.84
CA GLY A 259 18.90 12.01 -9.32
C GLY A 259 20.34 11.81 -9.79
N THR A 260 20.54 12.00 -11.11
CA THR A 260 21.81 11.95 -11.85
C THR A 260 22.47 10.57 -12.05
N MET A 261 21.88 9.76 -12.93
CA MET A 261 22.69 9.11 -13.97
C MET A 261 22.33 9.73 -15.32
N ASN A 262 22.93 10.90 -15.57
CA ASN A 262 23.14 11.40 -16.92
C ASN A 262 24.65 11.53 -17.13
N SER A 263 25.12 10.89 -18.19
CA SER A 263 26.39 11.11 -18.90
C SER A 263 27.69 10.75 -18.16
N LEU A 264 28.30 9.64 -18.59
CA LEU A 264 29.58 9.66 -19.32
C LEU A 264 29.61 8.49 -20.31
#